data_AF-A0AAN4UP85-F1
#
_entry.id   AF-A0AAN4UP85-F1
#
_cell.length_a   1.000
_cell.length_b   1.000
_cell.length_c   1.000
_cell.angle_alpha   90.00
_cell.angle_beta   90.00
_cell.angle_gamma   90.00
#
_symmetry.space_group_name_H-M   'P 1'
#
loop_
_entity.id
_entity.type
_entity.pdbx_description
1 polymer ?
#
loop_
_entity_poly.entity_id
_entity_poly.type
_entity_poly.pdbx_seq_one_letter_code
_entity_poly.pdbx_strand_id
1 'polypeptide(L)' 'MIATITPFPHNPETAPRDMPVPLDLVIAQHGAWRVLRAALAALLRRDRHPPPLLDDRMRRDIGLEPLPRRNLDWPLIRR' A
#
# COMPACT_ATOMS: atom_id res chain seq x y z
N MET A 1 26.40 -18.14 33.17
CA MET A 1 25.46 -17.00 33.21
C MET A 1 24.66 -17.01 31.92
N ILE A 2 23.35 -17.20 31.98
CA ILE A 2 22.44 -17.27 30.82
C ILE A 2 21.66 -15.96 30.79
N ALA A 3 21.75 -15.21 29.69
CA ALA A 3 21.02 -13.96 29.51
C ALA A 3 19.55 -14.27 29.18
N THR A 4 18.63 -13.87 30.05
CA THR A 4 17.19 -13.93 29.81
C THR A 4 16.82 -12.89 28.75
N ILE A 5 16.39 -13.35 27.57
CA ILE A 5 15.84 -12.48 26.54
C ILE A 5 14.39 -12.18 26.92
N THR A 6 14.12 -10.96 27.37
CA THR A 6 12.76 -10.51 27.65
C THR A 6 12.04 -10.26 26.32
N PRO A 7 10.92 -10.96 26.02
CA PRO A 7 10.14 -10.67 24.82
C PRO A 7 9.51 -9.28 24.93
N PHE A 8 9.67 -8.46 23.89
CA PHE A 8 8.97 -7.18 23.78
C PHE A 8 7.45 -7.40 23.74
N PRO A 9 6.63 -6.57 24.41
CA PRO A 9 5.18 -6.67 24.31
C PRO A 9 4.75 -6.39 22.86
N HIS A 10 4.02 -7.33 22.27
CA HIS A 10 3.38 -7.17 20.96
C HIS A 10 2.39 -5.99 21.05
N ASN A 11 2.68 -4.88 20.36
CA ASN A 11 1.73 -3.79 20.20
C ASN A 11 0.53 -4.31 19.38
N PRO A 12 -0.72 -4.34 19.89
CA PRO A 12 -1.87 -4.87 19.16
C PRO A 12 -2.20 -4.09 17.88
N GLU A 13 -1.61 -2.90 17.69
CA GLU A 13 -1.83 -2.04 16.52
C GLU A 13 -1.09 -2.49 15.24
N THR A 14 -0.12 -3.41 15.35
CA THR A 14 0.56 -4.02 14.19
C THR A 14 -0.11 -5.30 13.69
N ALA A 15 -1.37 -5.56 14.06
CA ALA A 15 -2.12 -6.61 13.40
C ALA A 15 -2.20 -6.30 11.90
N PRO A 16 -1.72 -7.19 11.01
CA PRO A 16 -1.90 -6.99 9.58
C PRO A 16 -3.41 -6.96 9.31
N ARG A 17 -3.94 -5.80 8.95
CA ARG A 17 -5.35 -5.63 8.54
C ARG A 17 -5.67 -6.41 7.25
N ASP A 18 -4.65 -6.97 6.61
CA ASP A 18 -4.72 -7.75 5.39
C ASP A 18 -4.17 -9.16 5.63
N MET A 19 -4.84 -9.96 6.47
CA MET A 19 -4.65 -11.41 6.38
C MET A 19 -5.33 -11.84 5.07
N PRO A 20 -4.61 -12.28 4.04
CA PRO A 20 -5.23 -12.65 2.77
C PRO A 20 -6.17 -13.83 3.01
N VAL A 21 -7.47 -13.60 2.79
CA VAL A 21 -8.47 -14.66 2.88
C VAL A 21 -8.21 -15.65 1.73
N PRO A 22 -8.12 -16.96 2.01
CA PRO A 22 -7.90 -17.96 0.96
C PRO A 22 -9.04 -17.94 -0.05
N LEU A 23 -8.69 -17.84 -1.32
CA LEU A 23 -9.67 -17.70 -2.42
C LEU A 23 -10.63 -18.89 -2.49
N ASP A 24 -10.15 -20.11 -2.22
CA ASP A 24 -10.97 -21.32 -2.17
C ASP A 24 -12.12 -21.22 -1.17
N LEU A 25 -11.88 -20.61 0.00
CA LEU A 25 -12.92 -20.40 1.00
C LEU A 25 -14.01 -19.44 0.49
N VAL A 26 -13.59 -18.38 -0.21
CA VAL A 26 -14.51 -17.39 -0.79
C VAL A 26 -15.36 -18.02 -1.90
N ILE A 27 -14.73 -18.85 -2.74
CA ILE A 27 -15.42 -19.61 -3.80
C ILE A 27 -16.38 -20.62 -3.21
N ALA A 28 -15.98 -21.36 -2.17
CA ALA A 28 -16.84 -22.32 -1.49
C ALA A 28 -18.07 -21.63 -0.86
N GLN A 29 -17.89 -20.44 -0.29
CA GLN A 29 -18.96 -19.71 0.40
C GLN A 29 -19.93 -18.98 -0.56
N HIS A 30 -19.43 -18.44 -1.68
CA HIS A 30 -20.20 -17.56 -2.57
C HIS A 30 -20.46 -18.14 -3.97
N GLY A 31 -19.78 -19.24 -4.32
CA GLY A 31 -19.80 -19.83 -5.65
C GLY A 31 -18.90 -19.11 -6.65
N ALA A 32 -18.28 -19.87 -7.55
CA ALA A 32 -17.30 -19.37 -8.52
C ALA A 32 -17.85 -18.23 -9.41
N TRP A 33 -19.12 -18.31 -9.81
CA TRP A 33 -19.73 -17.30 -10.68
C TRP A 33 -19.87 -15.92 -10.02
N ARG A 34 -20.21 -15.86 -8.73
CA ARG A 34 -20.30 -14.58 -8.00
C ARG A 34 -18.93 -13.97 -7.79
N VAL A 35 -17.93 -14.79 -7.46
CA VAL A 35 -16.54 -14.36 -7.30
C VAL A 35 -15.98 -13.81 -8.61
N LEU A 36 -16.19 -14.51 -9.73
CA LEU A 36 -15.76 -14.07 -11.06
C LEU A 36 -16.38 -12.72 -11.45
N ARG A 37 -17.70 -12.57 -11.25
CA ARG A 37 -18.38 -11.29 -11.54
C ARG A 37 -17.87 -10.15 -10.67
N ALA A 38 -17.60 -10.40 -9.40
CA ALA A 38 -17.07 -9.39 -8.48
C ALA A 38 -15.64 -8.98 -8.87
N ALA A 39 -14.78 -9.94 -9.20
CA ALA A 39 -13.42 -9.67 -9.68
C ALA A 39 -13.43 -8.87 -10.99
N LEU A 40 -14.30 -9.23 -11.93
CA LEU A 40 -14.46 -8.51 -13.20
C LEU A 40 -14.99 -7.08 -12.97
N ALA A 41 -15.97 -6.91 -12.09
CA ALA A 41 -16.49 -5.60 -11.72
C ALA A 41 -15.40 -4.74 -11.05
N ALA A 42 -14.57 -5.32 -10.17
CA ALA A 42 -13.46 -4.63 -9.53
C ALA A 42 -12.38 -4.20 -10.53
N LEU A 43 -12.08 -5.05 -11.52
CA LEU A 43 -11.15 -4.73 -12.60
C LEU A 43 -11.64 -3.51 -13.41
N LEU A 44 -12.92 -3.48 -13.75
CA LEU A 44 -13.55 -2.38 -14.47
C LEU A 44 -13.69 -1.11 -13.61
N ARG A 45 -13.92 -1.28 -12.31
CA ARG A 45 -14.07 -0.19 -11.34
C ARG A 45 -12.74 0.30 -10.77
N ARG A 46 -11.60 -0.13 -11.31
CA ARG A 46 -10.27 0.19 -10.76
C ARG A 46 -10.13 1.69 -10.53
N ASP A 47 -10.36 2.09 -9.28
CA ASP A 47 -10.03 3.41 -8.80
C ASP A 47 -8.54 3.59 -9.04
N ARG A 48 -8.19 4.69 -9.71
CA ARG A 48 -6.79 5.13 -9.85
C ARG A 48 -6.34 5.61 -8.49
N HIS A 49 -6.18 4.72 -7.53
CA HIS A 49 -5.49 5.05 -6.31
C HIS A 49 -4.05 5.33 -6.73
N PRO A 50 -3.59 6.60 -6.67
CA PRO A 50 -2.20 6.87 -7.00
C PRO A 50 -1.34 6.03 -6.06
N PRO A 51 -0.22 5.46 -6.56
CA PRO A 51 0.70 4.80 -5.67
C PRO A 51 1.07 5.76 -4.54
N PRO A 52 1.23 5.25 -3.29
CA PRO A 52 1.61 6.10 -2.18
C PRO A 52 2.87 6.87 -2.60
N LEU A 53 2.80 8.20 -2.53
CA LEU A 53 3.92 9.04 -2.93
C LEU A 53 5.04 8.80 -1.92
N LEU A 54 6.13 8.17 -2.35
CA LEU A 54 7.30 8.02 -1.48
C LEU A 54 7.93 9.39 -1.27
N ASP A 55 8.16 9.72 0.00
CA ASP A 55 8.85 10.93 0.40
C ASP A 55 10.30 10.93 -0.12
N ASP A 56 10.86 12.11 -0.42
CA ASP A 56 12.17 12.23 -1.07
C ASP A 56 13.30 11.61 -0.24
N ARG A 57 13.14 11.60 1.09
CA ARG A 57 14.08 10.95 2.00
C ARG A 57 14.06 9.43 1.80
N MET A 58 12.87 8.84 1.76
CA MET A 58 12.70 7.40 1.57
C MET A 58 13.14 6.97 0.16
N ARG A 59 12.93 7.83 -0.86
CA ARG A 59 13.44 7.60 -2.21
C ARG A 59 14.97 7.52 -2.24
N ARG A 60 15.68 8.43 -1.56
CA ARG A 60 17.14 8.37 -1.45
C ARG A 60 17.62 7.11 -0.75
N ASP A 61 16.95 6.70 0.32
CA ASP A 61 17.34 5.52 1.10
C ASP A 61 17.25 4.21 0.29
N ILE A 62 16.39 4.17 -0.75
CA ILE A 62 16.27 3.03 -1.69
C ILE A 62 16.98 3.26 -3.04
N GLY A 63 17.78 4.33 -3.16
CA GLY A 63 18.54 4.64 -4.38
C GLY A 63 17.70 5.21 -5.53
N LEU A 64 16.49 5.68 -5.28
CA LEU A 64 15.69 6.42 -6.26
C LEU A 64 16.00 7.91 -6.22
N GLU A 65 16.04 8.54 -7.40
CA GLU A 65 16.11 10.00 -7.49
C GLU A 65 14.87 10.66 -6.87
N PRO A 66 15.02 11.81 -6.18
CA PRO A 66 13.89 12.55 -5.62
C PRO A 66 12.93 13.00 -6.73
N LEU A 67 11.65 13.17 -6.39
CA LEU A 67 10.68 13.64 -7.39
C LEU A 67 11.07 15.07 -7.81
N PRO A 68 11.04 15.40 -9.12
CA PRO A 68 11.22 16.78 -9.54
C PRO A 68 10.14 17.61 -8.85
N ARG A 69 10.56 18.57 -8.02
CA ARG A 69 9.63 19.58 -7.50
C ARG A 69 8.89 20.12 -8.71
N ARG A 70 7.57 19.99 -8.70
CA ARG A 70 6.72 20.67 -9.69
C ARG A 70 6.96 22.16 -9.44
N ASN A 71 7.95 22.72 -10.14
CA ASN A 71 8.28 24.12 -10.14
C ASN A 71 7.03 24.85 -10.60
N LEU A 72 6.26 25.34 -9.64
CA LEU A 72 5.34 26.45 -9.81
C LEU A 72 6.17 27.76 -9.83
N ASP A 73 7.36 27.74 -10.44
CA ASP A 73 8.12 28.94 -10.78
C ASP A 73 7.49 29.53 -12.03
N TRP A 74 6.30 30.09 -11.85
CA TRP A 74 5.77 31.09 -12.76
C TRP A 74 6.79 32.23 -12.81
N PRO A 75 7.22 32.70 -13.99
CA PRO A 75 8.14 33.82 -14.06
C PRO A 75 7.45 35.03 -13.41
N LEU A 76 7.99 35.50 -12.28
CA LEU A 76 7.75 36.84 -11.78
C LEU A 76 8.27 37.82 -12.84
N ILE A 77 7.43 38.10 -13.85
CA ILE A 77 7.63 39.21 -14.76
C ILE A 77 7.46 40.47 -13.92
N ARG A 78 8.56 40.96 -13.34
CA ARG A 78 8.61 42.32 -12.79
C ARG A 78 8.52 43.28 -13.97
N ARG A 79 7.57 44.20 -13.87
CA ARG A 79 7.46 45.39 -14.71
C ARG A 79 7.74 46.62 -13.87
#